data_AF-A0A5N5LWH3-F1
#
_entry.id   AF-A0A5N5LWH3-F1
#
_cell.length_a   1.000
_cell.length_b   1.000
_cell.length_c   1.000
_cell.angle_alpha   90.00
_cell.angle_beta   90.00
_cell.angle_gamma   90.00
#
_symmetry.space_group_name_H-M   'P 1'
#
loop_
_entity.id
_entity.type
_entity.pdbx_description
1 polymer ?
#
loop_
_entity_poly.entity_id
_entity_poly.type
_entity_poly.pdbx_seq_one_letter_code
_entity_poly.pdbx_strand_id
1 'polypeptide(L)'
;MAKQYSQVDILRVELLQNLEDAGETVTSYFSDVARLEVVSRIEEVTKRIVSSLSKEEAPVLVLKSRSRWSNVRFNKSVGLLMTTGGTVSTLRSDCPSTAIKFALILKALSTIYKLVQSDSYVTKRDIYYNDPQLFGSQKTLDAIVDDVSCLLKVPRRSLHVCATTKGLISGDLCYLEEDGTRVDCSSTVSQHHHQALH
;
A
#
# COMPACT_ATOMS: atom_id res chain seq x y z
N MET A 1 3.24 49.85 -1.43
CA MET A 1 2.77 48.74 -0.58
C MET A 1 3.37 47.43 -1.09
N ALA A 2 4.63 47.13 -0.78
CA ALA A 2 5.36 46.01 -1.39
C ALA A 2 6.29 45.31 -0.39
N LYS A 3 5.76 44.91 0.77
CA LYS A 3 6.53 44.19 1.82
C LYS A 3 5.67 43.14 2.52
N GLN A 4 4.96 42.28 1.78
CA GLN A 4 4.12 41.27 2.42
C GLN A 4 4.40 39.81 2.02
N TYR A 5 5.30 39.53 1.08
CA TYR A 5 5.52 38.16 0.60
C TYR A 5 6.98 37.71 0.43
N SER A 6 7.96 38.44 0.97
CA SER A 6 9.38 38.06 0.81
C SER A 6 9.70 36.66 1.32
N GLN A 7 9.08 36.22 2.41
CA GLN A 7 9.22 34.86 2.92
C GLN A 7 8.52 33.82 2.04
N VAL A 8 7.41 34.16 1.40
CA VAL A 8 6.73 33.26 0.46
C VAL A 8 7.56 33.06 -0.80
N ASP A 9 8.21 34.13 -1.28
CA ASP A 9 9.11 34.05 -2.42
C ASP A 9 10.36 33.21 -2.12
N ILE A 10 10.94 33.37 -0.92
CA ILE A 10 12.06 32.54 -0.46
C ILE A 10 11.66 31.07 -0.39
N LEU A 11 10.53 30.76 0.24
CA LEU A 11 10.01 29.39 0.36
C LEU A 11 9.66 28.80 -1.02
N ARG A 12 9.20 29.62 -1.96
CA ARG A 12 8.92 29.21 -3.34
C ARG A 12 10.19 28.85 -4.09
N VAL A 13 11.25 29.64 -3.95
CA VAL A 13 12.57 29.35 -4.55
C VAL A 13 13.17 28.08 -3.94
N GLU A 14 13.07 27.92 -2.62
CA GLU A 14 13.54 26.72 -1.92
C GLU A 14 12.75 25.47 -2.34
N LEU A 15 11.43 25.57 -2.53
CA LEU A 15 10.61 24.49 -3.08
C LEU A 15 10.99 24.15 -4.51
N LEU A 16 11.25 25.13 -5.37
CA LEU A 16 11.66 24.91 -6.76
C LEU A 16 13.02 24.21 -6.85
N GLN A 17 14.00 24.64 -6.04
CA GLN A 17 15.30 23.96 -5.95
C GLN A 17 15.16 22.50 -5.46
N ASN A 18 14.31 22.26 -4.46
CA ASN A 18 14.07 20.90 -3.96
C ASN A 18 13.34 20.03 -4.99
N LEU A 19 12.51 20.60 -5.87
CA LEU A 19 11.82 19.86 -6.94
C LEU A 19 12.77 19.46 -8.07
N GLU A 20 13.75 20.29 -8.40
CA GLU A 20 14.80 19.98 -9.39
C GLU A 20 15.71 18.85 -8.88
N ASP A 21 16.10 18.87 -7.60
CA ASP A 21 16.95 17.84 -6.97
C ASP A 21 16.19 16.52 -6.70
N ALA A 22 14.87 16.60 -6.54
CA ALA A 22 13.97 15.45 -6.38
C ALA A 22 13.73 14.68 -7.70
N GLY A 23 13.90 15.32 -8.86
CA GLY A 23 13.66 14.72 -10.18
C GLY A 23 14.53 13.48 -10.45
N GLU A 24 15.74 13.42 -9.90
CA GLU A 24 16.67 12.29 -10.09
C GLU A 24 16.63 11.25 -8.96
N THR A 25 16.10 11.59 -7.78
CA THR A 25 16.10 10.69 -6.60
C THR A 25 14.72 10.12 -6.22
N VAL A 26 13.61 10.75 -6.61
CA VAL A 26 12.25 10.30 -6.22
C VAL A 26 11.80 9.06 -7.00
N THR A 27 12.27 8.86 -8.22
CA THR A 27 11.91 7.71 -9.08
C THR A 27 12.44 6.37 -8.54
N SER A 28 13.50 6.37 -7.73
CA SER A 28 14.14 5.16 -7.20
C SER A 28 13.32 4.47 -6.09
N TYR A 29 12.61 5.22 -5.24
CA TYR A 29 11.92 4.66 -4.06
C TYR A 29 10.45 4.34 -4.28
N PHE A 30 9.85 4.88 -5.34
CA PHE A 30 8.50 4.54 -5.80
C PHE A 30 8.50 3.58 -6.98
N SER A 31 9.63 2.91 -7.25
CA SER A 31 9.72 1.89 -8.28
C SER A 31 8.58 0.90 -8.10
N ASP A 32 7.71 0.79 -9.10
CA ASP A 32 6.71 -0.26 -9.14
C ASP A 32 7.42 -1.60 -9.02
N VAL A 33 7.14 -2.32 -7.93
CA VAL A 33 7.64 -3.67 -7.75
C VAL A 33 7.02 -4.51 -8.85
N ALA A 34 7.86 -5.13 -9.68
CA ALA A 34 7.38 -5.95 -10.78
C ALA A 34 6.45 -7.06 -10.25
N ARG A 35 5.34 -7.32 -10.95
CA ARG A 35 4.36 -8.35 -10.56
C ARG A 35 4.99 -9.70 -10.25
N LEU A 36 5.96 -10.11 -11.10
CA LEU A 36 6.72 -11.34 -10.90
C LEU A 36 7.50 -11.35 -9.58
N GLU A 37 8.02 -10.20 -9.16
CA GLU A 37 8.71 -10.09 -7.88
C GLU A 37 7.73 -10.22 -6.70
N VAL A 38 6.53 -9.63 -6.80
CA VAL A 38 5.48 -9.81 -5.77
C VAL A 38 5.09 -11.29 -5.67
N VAL A 39 4.89 -11.97 -6.80
CA VAL A 39 4.59 -13.41 -6.86
C VAL A 39 5.70 -14.23 -6.19
N SER A 40 6.95 -14.00 -6.57
CA SER A 40 8.11 -14.68 -5.97
C SER A 40 8.17 -14.50 -4.45
N ARG A 41 7.91 -13.29 -3.94
CA ARG A 41 7.90 -13.04 -2.48
C ARG A 41 6.76 -13.77 -1.76
N ILE A 42 5.60 -13.94 -2.40
CA ILE A 42 4.50 -14.75 -1.84
C ILE A 42 4.89 -16.24 -1.84
N GLU A 43 5.53 -16.72 -2.90
CA GLU A 43 6.00 -18.10 -3.01
C GLU A 43 7.10 -18.42 -1.99
N GLU A 44 8.02 -17.49 -1.71
CA GLU A 44 9.03 -17.62 -0.66
C GLU A 44 8.39 -17.79 0.73
N VAL A 45 7.37 -16.98 1.05
CA VAL A 45 6.61 -17.10 2.31
C VAL A 45 5.91 -18.47 2.37
N THR A 46 5.27 -18.87 1.28
CA THR A 46 4.54 -20.15 1.20
C THR A 46 5.49 -21.34 1.35
N LYS A 47 6.66 -21.29 0.68
CA LYS A 47 7.71 -22.30 0.79
C LYS A 47 8.24 -22.44 2.21
N ARG A 48 8.39 -21.32 2.94
CA ARG A 48 8.76 -21.35 4.37
C ARG A 48 7.70 -22.06 5.21
N ILE A 49 6.42 -21.78 4.98
CA ILE A 49 5.31 -22.42 5.69
C ILE A 49 5.31 -23.92 5.43
N VAL A 50 5.37 -24.33 4.16
CA VAL A 50 5.40 -25.75 3.77
C VAL A 50 6.63 -26.46 4.35
N SER A 51 7.80 -25.80 4.35
CA SER A 51 9.02 -26.36 4.93
C SER A 51 8.96 -26.53 6.44
N SER A 52 8.25 -25.67 7.18
CA SER A 52 8.01 -25.88 8.61
C SER A 52 7.08 -27.08 8.82
N LEU A 53 5.99 -27.16 8.06
CA LEU A 53 5.05 -28.29 8.14
C LEU A 53 5.71 -29.63 7.81
N SER A 54 6.60 -29.69 6.82
CA SER A 54 7.34 -30.91 6.47
C SER A 54 8.29 -31.39 7.57
N LYS A 55 8.64 -30.52 8.51
CA LYS A 55 9.46 -30.82 9.69
C LYS A 55 8.62 -31.06 10.95
N GLU A 56 7.29 -31.12 10.81
CA GLU A 56 6.33 -31.21 11.92
C GLU A 56 6.41 -30.01 12.89
N GLU A 57 6.91 -28.87 12.42
CA GLU A 57 6.99 -27.63 13.18
C GLU A 57 5.83 -26.69 12.81
N ALA A 58 5.28 -26.00 13.80
CA ALA A 58 4.25 -24.98 13.57
C ALA A 58 4.83 -23.80 12.77
N PRO A 59 4.23 -23.44 11.62
CA PRO A 59 4.65 -22.27 10.85
C PRO A 59 4.56 -20.96 11.64
N VAL A 60 5.54 -20.09 11.43
CA VAL A 60 5.64 -18.80 12.10
C VAL A 60 5.83 -17.67 11.09
N LEU A 61 4.98 -16.65 11.17
CA LEU A 61 5.10 -15.40 10.42
C LEU A 61 5.60 -14.30 11.33
N VAL A 62 6.54 -13.49 10.83
CA VAL A 62 7.10 -12.35 11.55
C VAL A 62 6.70 -11.09 10.81
N LEU A 63 5.93 -10.23 11.48
CA LEU A 63 5.40 -9.00 10.92
C LEU A 63 6.04 -7.79 11.58
N LYS A 64 6.38 -6.78 10.78
CA LYS A 64 6.73 -5.47 11.31
C LYS A 64 5.49 -4.58 11.27
N SER A 65 5.05 -4.08 12.43
CA SER A 65 3.89 -3.20 12.48
C SER A 65 4.24 -1.80 11.97
N ARG A 66 3.43 -1.26 11.05
CA ARG A 66 3.51 0.15 10.60
C ARG A 66 2.78 1.12 11.54
N SER A 67 1.91 0.63 12.42
CA SER A 67 1.16 1.49 13.35
C SER A 67 1.97 1.91 14.57
N ARG A 68 3.11 1.27 14.81
CA ARG A 68 4.02 1.63 15.91
C ARG A 68 4.98 2.73 15.42
N TRP A 69 4.94 3.88 16.06
CA TRP A 69 5.86 4.99 15.77
C TRP A 69 7.33 4.59 15.87
N SER A 70 7.68 3.66 16.76
CA SER A 70 9.03 3.07 16.87
C SER A 70 9.53 2.40 15.58
N ASN A 71 8.61 2.02 14.69
CA ASN A 71 8.89 1.30 13.46
C ASN A 71 8.87 2.21 12.23
N VAL A 72 8.57 3.50 12.39
CA VAL A 72 8.44 4.45 11.30
C VAL A 72 9.41 5.61 11.52
N ARG A 73 10.08 6.05 10.46
CA ARG A 73 10.90 7.27 10.46
C ARG A 73 10.46 8.18 9.32
N PHE A 74 10.52 9.49 9.53
CA PHE A 74 10.36 10.45 8.45
C PHE A 74 11.69 10.68 7.74
N ASN A 75 11.67 10.70 6.42
CA ASN A 75 12.74 11.09 5.53
C ASN A 75 12.23 12.24 4.65
N LYS A 76 12.99 13.34 4.55
CA LYS A 76 12.56 14.53 3.82
C LYS A 76 12.28 14.28 2.33
N SER A 77 12.99 13.36 1.71
CA SER A 77 12.92 13.09 0.27
C SER A 77 11.79 12.11 -0.09
N VAL A 78 11.41 11.21 0.82
CA VAL A 78 10.48 10.10 0.52
C VAL A 78 9.32 9.95 1.52
N GLY A 79 9.25 10.83 2.53
CA GLY A 79 8.22 10.80 3.55
C GLY A 79 8.43 9.71 4.60
N LEU A 80 7.37 8.96 4.92
CA LEU A 80 7.41 7.95 5.98
C LEU A 80 8.01 6.63 5.49
N LEU A 81 9.11 6.21 6.12
CA LEU A 81 9.81 4.95 5.86
C LEU A 81 9.70 3.99 7.04
N MET A 82 9.68 2.69 6.74
CA MET A 82 9.78 1.64 7.76
C MET A 82 11.23 1.45 8.24
N THR A 83 11.42 1.40 9.56
CA THR A 83 12.72 1.21 10.20
C THR A 83 13.18 -0.26 10.15
N THR A 84 14.48 -0.47 9.95
CA THR A 84 15.08 -1.80 9.83
C THR A 84 15.14 -2.57 11.16
N GLY A 85 15.27 -1.89 12.30
CA GLY A 85 15.37 -2.46 13.65
C GLY A 85 14.12 -2.33 14.55
N GLY A 86 12.93 -2.17 13.98
CA GLY A 86 11.69 -1.97 14.74
C GLY A 86 11.15 -3.23 15.44
N THR A 87 10.20 -3.04 16.35
CA THR A 87 9.47 -4.11 17.04
C THR A 87 8.71 -4.98 16.04
N VAL A 88 8.94 -6.30 16.12
CA VAL A 88 8.22 -7.30 15.34
C VAL A 88 7.12 -7.97 16.18
N SER A 89 6.06 -8.38 15.51
CA SER A 89 5.02 -9.24 16.06
C SER A 89 5.14 -10.62 15.40
N THR A 90 5.18 -11.65 16.24
CA THR A 90 5.28 -13.04 15.80
C THR A 90 3.89 -13.66 15.82
N LEU A 91 3.47 -14.25 14.70
CA LEU A 91 2.23 -14.99 14.58
C LEU A 91 2.56 -16.46 14.38
N ARG A 92 2.17 -17.29 15.34
CA ARG A 92 2.31 -18.74 15.24
C ARG A 92 0.95 -19.35 14.88
N SER A 93 0.96 -20.40 14.07
CA SER A 93 -0.26 -21.10 13.69
C SER A 93 -0.85 -21.94 14.83
N ASP A 94 -0.03 -22.37 15.78
CA ASP A 94 -0.39 -23.25 16.91
C ASP A 94 -0.88 -22.50 18.15
N CYS A 95 -0.83 -21.16 18.14
CA CYS A 95 -1.20 -20.33 19.27
C CYS A 95 -2.63 -19.76 19.04
N PRO A 96 -3.64 -20.09 19.87
CA PRO A 96 -5.02 -19.68 19.64
C PRO A 96 -5.22 -18.16 19.48
N SER A 97 -4.43 -17.36 20.21
CA SER A 97 -4.47 -15.90 20.15
C SER A 97 -3.97 -15.32 18.82
N THR A 98 -3.13 -16.04 18.08
CA THR A 98 -2.58 -15.60 16.79
C THR A 98 -3.05 -16.42 15.60
N ALA A 99 -3.61 -17.62 15.82
CA ALA A 99 -4.00 -18.57 14.77
C ALA A 99 -5.02 -17.97 13.79
N ILE A 100 -6.04 -17.25 14.30
CA ILE A 100 -7.03 -16.58 13.46
C ILE A 100 -6.36 -15.56 12.54
N LYS A 101 -5.51 -14.69 13.09
CA LYS A 101 -4.80 -13.68 12.32
C LYS A 101 -3.85 -14.31 11.30
N PHE A 102 -3.17 -15.39 11.67
CA PHE A 102 -2.33 -16.18 10.76
C PHE A 102 -3.14 -16.73 9.57
N ALA A 103 -4.31 -17.31 9.82
CA ALA A 103 -5.19 -17.81 8.77
C ALA A 103 -5.72 -16.70 7.85
N LEU A 104 -6.07 -15.53 8.40
CA LEU A 104 -6.50 -14.37 7.60
C LEU A 104 -5.38 -13.85 6.70
N ILE A 105 -4.13 -13.83 7.17
CA ILE A 105 -2.98 -13.46 6.34
C ILE A 105 -2.79 -14.47 5.21
N LEU A 106 -2.88 -15.76 5.49
CA LEU A 106 -2.81 -16.80 4.46
C LEU A 106 -3.91 -16.65 3.40
N LYS A 107 -5.15 -16.37 3.84
CA LYS A 107 -6.26 -16.09 2.92
C LYS A 107 -5.96 -14.87 2.05
N ALA A 108 -5.49 -13.77 2.65
CA ALA A 108 -5.14 -12.56 1.92
C ALA A 108 -4.00 -12.80 0.93
N LEU A 109 -2.94 -13.52 1.32
CA LEU A 109 -1.85 -13.93 0.42
C LEU A 109 -2.37 -14.73 -0.78
N SER A 110 -3.27 -15.70 -0.55
CA SER A 110 -3.88 -16.48 -1.62
C SER A 110 -4.70 -15.63 -2.58
N THR A 111 -5.50 -14.69 -2.07
CA THR A 111 -6.27 -13.74 -2.90
C THR A 111 -5.33 -12.85 -3.71
N ILE A 112 -4.33 -12.26 -3.07
CA ILE A 112 -3.35 -11.36 -3.72
C ILE A 112 -2.55 -12.11 -4.78
N TYR A 113 -2.11 -13.34 -4.51
CA TYR A 113 -1.40 -14.17 -5.49
C TYR A 113 -2.21 -14.33 -6.78
N LYS A 114 -3.50 -14.67 -6.67
CA LYS A 114 -4.39 -14.82 -7.83
C LYS A 114 -4.57 -13.50 -8.59
N LEU A 115 -4.76 -12.39 -7.86
CA LEU A 115 -4.92 -11.06 -8.46
C LEU A 115 -3.69 -10.64 -9.25
N VAL A 116 -2.51 -10.75 -8.63
CA VAL A 116 -1.24 -10.37 -9.25
C VAL A 116 -0.91 -11.27 -10.45
N GLN A 117 -1.18 -12.57 -10.34
CA GLN A 117 -0.95 -13.53 -11.44
C GLN A 117 -1.89 -13.31 -12.63
N SER A 118 -3.15 -12.90 -12.37
CA SER A 118 -4.16 -12.63 -13.41
C SER A 118 -4.21 -11.17 -13.86
N ASP A 119 -3.30 -10.34 -13.36
CA ASP A 119 -3.30 -8.88 -13.58
C ASP A 119 -4.61 -8.16 -13.26
N SER A 120 -5.37 -8.72 -12.33
CA SER A 120 -6.68 -8.21 -11.98
C SER A 120 -6.60 -7.42 -10.68
N TYR A 121 -7.50 -6.45 -10.52
CA TYR A 121 -7.58 -5.59 -9.35
C TYR A 121 -8.93 -5.75 -8.67
N VAL A 122 -8.93 -5.61 -7.35
CA VAL A 122 -10.15 -5.70 -6.55
C VAL A 122 -10.16 -4.60 -5.50
N THR A 123 -11.33 -4.11 -5.12
CA THR A 123 -11.40 -3.17 -4.00
C THR A 123 -11.42 -3.90 -2.66
N LYS A 124 -10.94 -3.24 -1.60
CA LYS A 124 -11.05 -3.75 -0.23
C LYS A 124 -12.49 -4.12 0.14
N ARG A 125 -13.48 -3.37 -0.38
CA ARG A 125 -14.89 -3.65 -0.11
C ARG A 125 -15.36 -4.93 -0.79
N ASP A 126 -14.95 -5.17 -2.04
CA ASP A 126 -15.33 -6.40 -2.74
C ASP A 126 -14.76 -7.62 -2.03
N ILE A 127 -13.50 -7.57 -1.54
CA ILE A 127 -12.93 -8.64 -0.71
C ILE A 127 -13.76 -8.84 0.56
N TYR A 128 -14.14 -7.76 1.26
CA TYR A 128 -14.94 -7.86 2.48
C TYR A 128 -16.33 -8.47 2.22
N TYR A 129 -16.99 -8.07 1.12
CA TYR A 129 -18.32 -8.55 0.79
C TYR A 129 -18.34 -9.99 0.26
N ASN A 130 -17.22 -10.50 -0.25
CA ASN A 130 -17.10 -11.91 -0.61
C ASN A 130 -17.21 -12.85 0.61
N ASP A 131 -16.72 -12.44 1.78
CA ASP A 131 -16.85 -13.22 3.01
C ASP A 131 -16.82 -12.33 4.27
N PRO A 132 -17.96 -11.73 4.65
CA PRO A 132 -18.03 -10.83 5.80
C PRO A 132 -17.77 -11.53 7.14
N GLN A 133 -18.12 -12.83 7.25
CA GLN A 133 -17.96 -13.59 8.49
C GLN A 133 -16.48 -13.87 8.78
N LEU A 134 -15.70 -14.14 7.73
CA LEU A 134 -14.27 -14.40 7.87
C LEU A 134 -13.50 -13.20 8.41
N PHE A 135 -13.73 -12.00 7.86
CA PHE A 135 -13.00 -10.80 8.27
C PHE A 135 -13.62 -10.09 9.48
N GLY A 136 -14.94 -10.24 9.69
CA GLY A 136 -15.72 -9.62 10.75
C GLY A 136 -15.90 -8.11 10.60
N SER A 137 -14.88 -7.38 10.15
CA SER A 137 -14.95 -5.94 9.88
C SER A 137 -14.00 -5.50 8.77
N GLN A 138 -14.34 -4.40 8.09
CA GLN A 138 -13.44 -3.76 7.11
C GLN A 138 -12.12 -3.30 7.74
N LYS A 139 -12.12 -2.90 9.02
CA LYS A 139 -10.91 -2.52 9.76
C LYS A 139 -9.95 -3.70 9.90
N THR A 140 -10.49 -4.89 10.16
CA THR A 140 -9.70 -6.13 10.24
C THR A 140 -9.04 -6.41 8.89
N LEU A 141 -9.82 -6.37 7.79
CA LEU A 141 -9.27 -6.58 6.45
C LEU A 141 -8.17 -5.57 6.11
N ASP A 142 -8.40 -4.29 6.41
CA ASP A 142 -7.40 -3.24 6.16
C ASP A 142 -6.09 -3.51 6.91
N ALA A 143 -6.18 -3.89 8.19
CA ALA A 143 -5.01 -4.27 8.98
C ALA A 143 -4.29 -5.52 8.42
N ILE A 144 -5.04 -6.51 7.92
CA ILE A 144 -4.46 -7.72 7.31
C ILE A 144 -3.73 -7.39 6.01
N VAL A 145 -4.33 -6.57 5.13
CA VAL A 145 -3.68 -6.12 3.89
C VAL A 145 -2.41 -5.33 4.20
N ASP A 146 -2.43 -4.52 5.25
CA ASP A 146 -1.28 -3.76 5.71
C ASP A 146 -0.16 -4.66 6.21
N ASP A 147 -0.51 -5.69 6.99
CA ASP A 147 0.43 -6.69 7.47
C ASP A 147 1.04 -7.51 6.33
N VAL A 148 0.26 -7.85 5.29
CA VAL A 148 0.77 -8.54 4.09
C VAL A 148 1.77 -7.66 3.33
N SER A 149 1.48 -6.38 3.13
CA SER A 149 2.43 -5.46 2.49
C SER A 149 3.73 -5.33 3.31
N CYS A 150 3.67 -5.39 4.64
CA CYS A 150 4.85 -5.45 5.49
C CYS A 150 5.60 -6.79 5.38
N LEU A 151 4.88 -7.91 5.37
CA LEU A 151 5.43 -9.26 5.26
C LEU A 151 6.22 -9.45 3.96
N LEU A 152 5.64 -8.98 2.84
CA LEU A 152 6.23 -9.05 1.51
C LEU A 152 7.19 -7.89 1.23
N LYS A 153 7.27 -6.89 2.11
CA LYS A 153 8.08 -5.66 1.91
C LYS A 153 7.79 -4.96 0.56
N VAL A 154 6.52 -4.94 0.15
CA VAL A 154 6.07 -4.26 -1.07
C VAL A 154 5.15 -3.08 -0.71
N PRO A 155 5.08 -2.04 -1.55
CA PRO A 155 4.05 -1.03 -1.45
C PRO A 155 2.64 -1.65 -1.51
N ARG A 156 1.65 -1.05 -0.82
CA ARG A 156 0.27 -1.57 -0.83
C ARG A 156 -0.33 -1.62 -2.24
N ARG A 157 0.04 -0.66 -3.10
CA ARG A 157 -0.38 -0.58 -4.51
C ARG A 157 0.00 -1.83 -5.31
N SER A 158 1.14 -2.45 -5.00
CA SER A 158 1.62 -3.67 -5.67
C SER A 158 0.86 -4.94 -5.26
N LEU A 159 -0.07 -4.86 -4.30
CA LEU A 159 -0.90 -6.00 -3.88
C LEU A 159 -2.16 -6.19 -4.74
N HIS A 160 -2.43 -5.29 -5.70
CA HIS A 160 -3.64 -5.30 -6.52
C HIS A 160 -4.95 -5.19 -5.72
N VAL A 161 -4.86 -4.69 -4.47
CA VAL A 161 -6.00 -4.42 -3.59
C VAL A 161 -6.14 -2.91 -3.42
N CYS A 162 -7.14 -2.35 -4.10
CA CYS A 162 -7.37 -0.91 -4.16
C CYS A 162 -8.30 -0.45 -3.03
N ALA A 163 -8.03 0.74 -2.48
CA ALA A 163 -9.02 1.42 -1.66
C ALA A 163 -10.05 2.08 -2.59
N THR A 164 -11.32 2.09 -2.19
CA THR A 164 -12.31 2.95 -2.85
C THR A 164 -11.96 4.40 -2.49
N THR A 165 -11.41 5.16 -3.45
CA THR A 165 -11.07 6.56 -3.24
C THR A 165 -12.34 7.41 -3.18
N LYS A 166 -12.34 8.39 -2.27
CA LYS A 166 -13.31 9.50 -2.23
C LYS A 166 -12.57 10.84 -2.17
N GLY A 167 -11.44 10.93 -2.88
CA GLY A 167 -10.62 12.13 -2.92
C GLY A 167 -11.12 13.07 -4.02
N LEU A 168 -11.18 14.36 -3.71
CA LEU A 168 -11.39 15.43 -4.69
C LEU A 168 -10.12 16.29 -4.69
N ILE A 169 -9.61 16.61 -5.88
CA ILE A 169 -8.43 17.46 -6.07
C ILE A 169 -8.84 18.57 -7.04
N SER A 170 -8.56 19.83 -6.68
CA SER A 170 -8.77 21.00 -7.53
C SER A 170 -7.73 22.06 -7.20
N GLY A 171 -7.26 22.79 -8.21
CA GLY A 171 -6.22 23.81 -8.08
C GLY A 171 -5.36 23.88 -9.33
N ASP A 172 -4.36 24.74 -9.32
CA ASP A 172 -3.37 24.87 -10.39
C ASP A 172 -2.41 23.67 -10.40
N LEU A 173 -2.93 22.53 -10.86
CA LEU A 173 -2.28 21.24 -10.90
C LEU A 173 -2.72 20.52 -12.18
N CYS A 174 -1.77 19.93 -12.89
CA CYS A 174 -2.04 18.98 -13.95
C CYS A 174 -1.30 17.67 -13.65
N TYR A 175 -1.91 16.53 -13.98
CA TYR A 175 -1.25 15.23 -13.92
C TYR A 175 -1.49 14.44 -15.20
N LEU A 176 -0.65 13.42 -15.43
CA LEU A 176 -0.74 12.51 -16.56
C LEU A 176 -1.09 11.12 -16.03
N GLU A 177 -2.13 10.51 -16.59
CA GLU A 177 -2.51 9.13 -16.30
C GLU A 177 -1.64 8.14 -17.09
N GLU A 178 -1.66 6.87 -16.69
CA GLU A 178 -0.85 5.82 -17.33
C GLU A 178 -1.20 5.60 -18.81
N ASP A 179 -2.43 5.91 -19.20
CA ASP A 179 -2.91 5.86 -20.59
C ASP A 179 -2.50 7.10 -21.42
N GLY A 180 -1.80 8.06 -20.81
CA GLY A 180 -1.40 9.31 -21.44
C GLY A 180 -2.45 10.42 -21.36
N THR A 181 -3.57 10.21 -20.67
CA THR A 181 -4.59 11.23 -20.46
C THR A 181 -4.04 12.32 -19.54
N ARG A 182 -3.96 13.56 -20.04
CA ARG A 182 -3.58 14.73 -19.23
C ARG A 182 -4.81 15.34 -18.59
N VAL A 183 -4.85 15.35 -17.26
CA VAL A 183 -5.93 15.91 -16.45
C VAL A 183 -5.49 17.26 -15.87
N ASP A 184 -6.23 18.31 -16.20
CA ASP A 184 -6.06 19.65 -15.64
C ASP A 184 -7.08 19.90 -14.54
N CYS A 185 -6.60 20.10 -13.31
CA CYS A 185 -7.43 20.28 -12.12
C CYS A 185 -7.79 21.75 -11.85
N SER A 186 -7.37 22.69 -12.70
CA SER A 186 -7.59 24.14 -12.53
C SER A 186 -8.99 24.58 -12.96
N SER A 187 -9.60 23.85 -13.90
CA SER A 187 -10.94 24.13 -14.41
C SER A 187 -11.96 23.11 -13.90
N THR A 188 -12.88 23.55 -13.04
CA THR A 188 -14.04 22.75 -12.64
C THR A 188 -14.99 22.57 -13.84
N VAL A 189 -14.86 21.49 -14.59
CA VAL A 189 -15.98 20.96 -15.37
C VAL A 189 -16.64 19.88 -14.53
N SER A 190 -17.77 20.25 -13.93
CA SER A 190 -18.68 19.34 -13.23
C SER A 190 -19.18 18.24 -14.18
N GLN A 191 -18.43 17.17 -14.37
CA GLN A 191 -18.95 15.96 -15.02
C GLN A 191 -19.60 15.08 -13.96
N HIS A 192 -20.87 15.35 -13.69
CA HIS A 192 -21.77 14.37 -13.11
C HIS A 192 -21.88 13.18 -14.07
N HIS A 193 -21.17 12.08 -13.80
CA HIS A 193 -21.54 10.78 -14.32
C HIS A 193 -22.52 10.13 -13.33
N HIS A 194 -23.81 10.35 -13.57
CA HIS A 194 -24.88 9.57 -12.98
C HIS A 194 -25.73 8.94 -14.09
N GLN A 195 -26.01 7.64 -13.89
CA GLN A 195 -26.95 6.77 -14.60
C GLN A 195 -26.53 6.27 -15.99
N ALA A 196 -26.92 5.08 -16.43
CA ALA A 196 -27.38 3.83 -15.83
C ALA A 196 -27.59 2.94 -17.06
N LEU A 197 -27.03 1.73 -17.07
CA LEU A 197 -27.32 0.75 -18.12
C LEU A 197 -28.77 0.25 -17.94
N HIS A 198 -29.54 0.35 -19.02
CA HIS A 198 -30.63 -0.57 -19.35
C HIS A 198 -30.14 -1.49 -20.46
#